data_AF-H5V0Y1-F1
#
_entry.id   AF-H5V0Y1-F1
#
_cell.length_a   1.000
_cell.length_b   1.000
_cell.length_c   1.000
_cell.angle_alpha   90.00
_cell.angle_beta   90.00
_cell.angle_gamma   90.00
#
_symmetry.space_group_name_H-M   'P 1'
#
loop_
_entity.id
_entity.type
_entity.pdbx_description
1 polymer ?
#
loop_
_entity_poly.entity_id
_entity_poly.type
_entity_poly.pdbx_seq_one_letter_code
_entity_poly.pdbx_strand_id
1 'polypeptide(L)'
;MHINTKYRLGALFYLMAAYAIALPLMALILDVVIGGSLIDIWKGSYSFSDLLNHREDLYLMMAGLGAAIGFVYWLFFYRKYQHYDPMDKYFK
;
A
#
# COMPACT_ATOMS: atom_id res chain seq x y z
N MET A 1 9.15 -2.76 -27.82
CA MET A 1 9.00 -1.30 -27.50
C MET A 1 9.73 -0.98 -26.18
N HIS A 2 10.78 -0.14 -26.16
CA HIS A 2 11.49 0.23 -24.91
C HIS A 2 10.54 0.99 -23.97
N ILE A 3 9.86 0.30 -23.06
CA ILE A 3 9.12 0.95 -21.97
C ILE A 3 10.10 1.85 -21.23
N ASN A 4 9.90 3.16 -21.37
CA ASN A 4 10.79 4.20 -20.88
C ASN A 4 11.02 4.02 -19.37
N THR A 5 12.29 3.91 -18.96
CA THR A 5 12.70 3.59 -17.58
C THR A 5 12.07 4.52 -16.54
N LYS A 6 11.76 5.76 -16.95
CA LYS A 6 11.04 6.75 -16.15
C LYS A 6 9.65 6.29 -15.71
N TYR A 7 8.85 5.68 -16.60
CA TYR A 7 7.52 5.18 -16.26
C TYR A 7 7.59 3.96 -15.34
N ARG A 8 8.64 3.14 -15.45
CA ARG A 8 8.85 1.98 -14.56
C ARG A 8 9.15 2.40 -13.12
N LEU A 9 10.01 3.41 -12.95
CA LEU A 9 10.29 4.01 -11.65
C LEU A 9 9.05 4.73 -11.09
N GLY A 10 8.30 5.44 -11.93
CA GLY A 10 7.02 6.04 -11.52
C GLY A 10 6.02 5.00 -11.00
N ALA A 11 5.88 3.87 -11.69
CA ALA A 11 5.01 2.78 -11.26
C ALA A 11 5.49 2.13 -9.94
N LEU A 12 6.81 2.03 -9.71
CA LEU A 12 7.37 1.54 -8.45
C LEU A 12 6.97 2.45 -7.30
N PHE A 13 7.24 3.75 -7.41
CA PHE A 13 6.91 4.71 -6.36
C PHE A 13 5.40 4.78 -6.11
N TYR A 14 4.60 4.73 -7.18
CA TYR A 14 3.15 4.69 -7.08
C TYR A 14 2.67 3.45 -6.31
N LEU A 15 3.16 2.26 -6.65
CA LEU A 15 2.78 1.02 -5.97
C LEU A 15 3.22 1.03 -4.50
N MET A 16 4.48 1.41 -4.22
CA MET A 16 4.97 1.49 -2.84
C MET A 16 4.14 2.47 -2.00
N ALA A 17 3.85 3.67 -2.52
CA ALA A 17 3.04 4.67 -1.82
C ALA A 17 1.59 4.21 -1.63
N ALA A 18 0.98 3.65 -2.68
CA ALA A 18 -0.40 3.17 -2.62
C ALA A 18 -0.58 2.09 -1.55
N TYR A 19 0.31 1.09 -1.53
CA TYR A 19 0.22 0.01 -0.54
C TYR A 19 0.67 0.46 0.87
N ALA A 20 1.61 1.40 0.98
CA ALA A 20 2.00 1.99 2.25
C ALA A 20 0.87 2.77 2.92
N ILE A 21 -0.06 3.34 2.15
CA ILE A 21 -1.25 4.02 2.69
C ILE A 21 -2.40 3.03 2.90
N ALA A 22 -2.59 2.08 1.98
CA ALA A 22 -3.72 1.16 2.01
C ALA A 22 -3.71 0.25 3.24
N LEU A 23 -2.55 -0.28 3.65
CA LEU A 23 -2.48 -1.20 4.80
C LEU A 23 -2.76 -0.52 6.15
N PRO A 24 -2.15 0.64 6.49
CA PRO A 24 -2.53 1.38 7.69
C PRO A 24 -4.00 1.78 7.69
N LEU A 25 -4.54 2.19 6.54
CA LEU A 25 -5.95 2.54 6.43
C LEU A 25 -6.86 1.33 6.69
N MET A 26 -6.49 0.16 6.15
CA MET A 26 -7.25 -1.07 6.38
C MET A 26 -7.16 -1.52 7.84
N ALA A 27 -5.98 -1.40 8.46
CA ALA A 27 -5.79 -1.66 9.89
C ALA A 27 -6.63 -0.72 10.76
N LEU A 28 -6.70 0.57 10.40
CA LEU A 28 -7.51 1.57 11.10
C LEU A 28 -9.01 1.23 11.00
N ILE A 29 -9.49 0.87 9.80
CA ILE A 29 -10.88 0.44 9.63
C ILE A 29 -11.20 -0.79 10.47
N LEU A 30 -10.28 -1.77 10.54
CA LEU A 30 -10.46 -2.97 11.37
C LEU A 30 -10.49 -2.63 12.86
N ASP A 31 -9.60 -1.76 13.34
CA ASP A 31 -9.60 -1.30 14.73
C ASP A 31 -10.92 -0.57 15.06
N VAL A 32 -11.39 0.30 14.16
CA VAL A 32 -12.65 1.06 14.33
C VAL A 32 -13.89 0.16 14.30
N VAL A 33 -13.98 -0.77 13.34
CA VAL A 33 -15.17 -1.58 13.10
C VAL A 33 -15.22 -2.81 14.00
N ILE A 34 -14.09 -3.52 14.17
CA ILE A 34 -14.02 -4.79 14.90
C ILE A 34 -13.52 -4.57 16.33
N GLY A 35 -12.53 -3.69 16.51
CA GLY A 35 -11.94 -3.40 17.82
C GLY A 35 -12.87 -2.61 18.76
N GLY A 36 -14.06 -2.21 18.30
CA GLY A 36 -15.03 -1.44 19.11
C GLY A 36 -14.57 -0.01 19.41
N SER A 37 -13.47 0.41 18.79
CA SER A 37 -12.85 1.72 19.00
C SER A 37 -13.83 2.86 18.68
N LEU A 38 -14.71 2.66 17.68
CA LEU A 38 -15.77 3.63 17.38
C LEU A 38 -16.74 3.85 18.55
N ILE A 39 -17.08 2.76 19.24
CA ILE A 39 -18.05 2.77 20.36
C ILE A 39 -17.44 3.44 21.58
N ASP A 40 -16.16 3.22 21.82
CA ASP A 40 -15.44 3.81 22.95
C ASP A 40 -15.13 5.30 22.73
N ILE A 41 -14.87 5.72 21.48
CA ILE A 41 -14.80 7.15 21.10
C ILE A 41 -16.17 7.81 21.26
N TRP A 42 -17.25 7.15 20.83
CA TRP A 42 -18.60 7.68 20.97
C TRP A 42 -18.97 7.83 22.45
N LYS A 43 -18.60 6.85 23.30
CA LYS A 43 -18.79 6.95 24.76
C LYS A 43 -17.89 7.97 25.45
N GLY A 44 -17.00 8.63 24.71
CA GLY A 44 -16.07 9.64 25.25
C GLY A 44 -14.97 9.06 26.14
N SER A 45 -14.72 7.74 26.05
CA SER A 45 -13.71 7.08 26.88
C SER A 45 -12.28 7.41 26.45
N TYR A 46 -12.06 7.74 25.18
CA TYR A 46 -10.77 8.19 24.64
C TYR A 46 -10.96 8.96 23.32
N SER A 47 -9.99 9.80 22.92
CA SER A 47 -10.03 10.58 21.67
C SER A 47 -9.43 9.82 20.48
N PHE A 48 -9.90 10.09 19.25
CA PHE A 48 -9.34 9.50 18.02
C PHE A 48 -7.81 9.73 17.90
N SER A 49 -7.33 10.88 18.36
CA SER A 49 -5.89 11.19 18.43
C SER A 49 -5.11 10.28 19.37
N ASP A 50 -5.69 9.89 20.50
CA ASP A 50 -5.04 9.01 21.47
C ASP A 50 -4.92 7.59 20.93
N LEU A 51 -5.91 7.11 20.16
CA LEU A 51 -5.80 5.81 19.50
C LEU A 51 -4.73 5.81 18.40
N LEU A 52 -4.63 6.88 17.61
CA LEU A 52 -3.57 7.00 16.62
C LEU A 52 -2.19 7.02 17.27
N ASN A 53 -2.00 7.78 18.35
CA ASN A 53 -0.72 7.81 19.09
C ASN A 53 -0.41 6.46 19.75
N HIS A 54 -1.42 5.81 20.35
CA HIS A 54 -1.23 4.53 21.02
C HIS A 54 -0.89 3.39 20.05
N ARG A 55 -1.34 3.49 18.79
CA ARG A 55 -1.14 2.50 17.73
C ARG A 55 -0.17 2.98 16.64
N GLU A 56 0.55 4.08 16.87
CA GLU A 56 1.42 4.71 15.87
C GLU A 56 2.43 3.71 15.31
N ASP A 57 3.08 2.95 16.20
CA ASP A 57 4.08 1.95 15.83
C ASP A 57 3.48 0.82 14.96
N LEU A 58 2.24 0.41 15.26
CA LEU A 58 1.52 -0.58 14.44
C LEU A 58 1.17 -0.04 13.06
N TYR A 59 0.70 1.20 12.96
CA TYR A 59 0.41 1.82 11.66
C TYR A 59 1.70 2.04 10.84
N LEU A 60 2.79 2.43 11.49
CA LEU A 60 4.08 2.62 10.85
C LEU A 60 4.66 1.29 10.34
N MET A 61 4.55 0.23 11.13
CA MET A 61 4.92 -1.13 10.73
C MET A 61 4.06 -1.62 9.54
N MET A 62 2.75 -1.38 9.56
CA MET A 62 1.85 -1.71 8.46
C MET A 62 2.15 -0.91 7.19
N ALA A 63 2.55 0.37 7.32
CA ALA A 63 2.98 1.19 6.19
C ALA A 63 4.26 0.62 5.57
N GLY A 64 5.23 0.22 6.39
CA GLY A 64 6.45 -0.45 5.95
C GLY A 64 6.19 -1.77 5.22
N LEU A 65 5.32 -2.61 5.78
CA LEU A 65 4.87 -3.86 5.13
C LEU A 65 4.17 -3.58 3.81
N GLY A 66 3.35 -2.53 3.75
CA GLY A 66 2.64 -2.09 2.55
C GLY A 66 3.63 -1.69 1.46
N ALA A 67 4.61 -0.87 1.79
CA ALA A 67 5.68 -0.48 0.86
C ALA A 67 6.45 -1.72 0.35
N ALA A 68 6.77 -2.67 1.22
CA ALA A 68 7.46 -3.91 0.84
C ALA A 68 6.61 -4.76 -0.12
N ILE A 69 5.31 -4.89 0.14
CA ILE A 69 4.38 -5.61 -0.75
C ILE A 69 4.26 -4.90 -2.11
N GLY A 70 4.13 -3.58 -2.11
CA GLY A 70 4.12 -2.77 -3.34
C GLY A 70 5.40 -2.96 -4.16
N PHE A 71 6.56 -3.02 -3.50
CA PHE A 71 7.84 -3.32 -4.13
C PHE A 71 7.90 -4.73 -4.71
N VAL A 72 7.49 -5.76 -3.96
CA VAL A 72 7.44 -7.15 -4.43
C VAL A 72 6.50 -7.29 -5.63
N TYR A 73 5.32 -6.66 -5.57
CA TYR A 73 4.34 -6.67 -6.66
C TYR A 73 4.92 -6.02 -7.92
N TRP A 74 5.61 -4.89 -7.78
CA TRP A 74 6.32 -4.25 -8.87
C TRP A 74 7.42 -5.16 -9.45
N LEU A 75 8.18 -5.88 -8.60
CA LEU A 75 9.24 -6.81 -9.03
C LEU A 75 8.68 -7.96 -9.88
N PHE A 76 7.54 -8.51 -9.48
CA PHE A 76 6.82 -9.53 -10.26
C PHE A 76 6.31 -8.98 -11.60
N PHE A 77 5.72 -7.79 -11.60
CA PHE A 77 5.31 -7.11 -12.84
C PHE A 77 6.52 -6.85 -13.74
N TYR A 78 7.59 -6.28 -13.21
CA TYR A 78 8.83 -6.02 -13.94
C TYR A 78 9.35 -7.27 -14.64
N ARG A 79 9.40 -8.40 -13.94
CA ARG A 79 9.84 -9.69 -14.49
C ARG A 79 8.89 -10.23 -15.57
N LYS A 80 7.58 -10.05 -15.39
CA LYS A 80 6.55 -10.55 -16.33
C LYS A 80 6.53 -9.75 -17.65
N TYR A 81 6.66 -8.43 -17.60
CA TYR A 81 6.69 -7.56 -18.78
C TYR A 81 8.04 -7.57 -19.51
N GLN A 82 9.08 -8.19 -18.95
CA GLN A 82 10.35 -8.42 -19.65
C GLN A 82 10.27 -9.54 -20.68
N HIS A 83 9.27 -10.44 -20.57
CA HIS A 83 9.17 -11.67 -21.38
C HIS A 83 8.00 -11.68 -22.38
N TYR A 84 7.03 -10.78 -22.24
CA TYR A 84 5.89 -10.65 -23.15
C TYR A 84 5.72 -9.18 -23.50
N ASP A 85 6.36 -8.74 -24.58
CA ASP A 85 5.90 -7.58 -25.33
C ASP A 85 4.99 -8.12 -26.46
N PRO A 86 3.65 -8.23 -26.25
CA PRO A 86 2.75 -8.75 -27.26
C PRO A 86 2.71 -7.89 -28.53
N MET A 87 3.25 -6.67 -28.48
CA MET A 87 3.33 -5.75 -29.61
C MET A 87 4.46 -6.08 -30.58
N ASP A 88 5.48 -6.86 -30.19
CA ASP A 88 6.58 -7.25 -31.10
C ASP A 88 6.10 -8.14 -32.27
N LYS A 89 4.91 -8.75 -32.16
CA LYS A 89 4.32 -9.54 -33.26
C LYS A 89 3.78 -8.68 -34.42
N TYR A 90 3.52 -7.38 -34.19
CA TYR A 90 2.83 -6.52 -35.15
C TYR A 90 3.78 -5.55 -35.90
N PHE A 91 5.07 -5.53 -35.57
CA PHE A 91 6.08 -4.65 -36.19
C PHE A 91 7.14 -5.43 -36.99
N LYS A 92 6.75 -6.51 -37.67
CA LYS A 92 7.64 -7.27 -38.57
C LYS A 92 7.45 -6.87 -40.02
#